data_AF-A0A5C6P4V8-F1
#
_entry.id   AF-A0A5C6P4V8-F1
#
_cell.length_a   1.000
_cell.length_b   1.000
_cell.length_c   1.000
_cell.angle_alpha   90.00
_cell.angle_beta   90.00
_cell.angle_gamma   90.00
#
_symmetry.space_group_name_H-M   'P 1'
#
loop_
_entity.id
_entity.type
_entity.pdbx_description
1 polymer ?
#
loop_
_entity_poly.entity_id
_entity_poly.type
_entity_poly.pdbx_seq_one_letter_code
_entity_poly.pdbx_strand_id
1 'polypeptide(L)'
;MLLDYSLLDDLPSSHQRSAGLCLCRNPGRCGGTESDDQEVDHPISGAEVAEVVKQLPGGGALGADEIHPGYLKALDVVGLSWLTRLCNITWTSGAVPLDWQTGVVVPIFKSGDQRVCSNYRGITLHSLPGKVYARVLEKRIRSIVEPLIEEEQCGFHHGRGSTDHLFTLAGVLEGSWEFAQPVHMCFVDLEKAYDRVPRSILWGVLREYGRSLDKGRPVPVPKEQELGPDSRL
;
A
#
# COMPACT_ATOMS: atom_id res chain seq x y z
N MET A 1 -0.85 0.95 -14.37
CA MET A 1 -1.47 1.83 -15.37
C MET A 1 -0.66 3.11 -15.30
N LEU A 2 0.27 3.30 -16.22
CA LEU A 2 1.05 4.53 -16.36
C LEU A 2 0.73 5.00 -17.78
N LEU A 3 -0.12 6.02 -17.89
CA LEU A 3 -0.35 6.70 -19.16
C LEU A 3 0.73 7.76 -19.26
N ASP A 4 1.70 7.54 -20.14
CA ASP A 4 2.72 8.53 -20.45
C ASP A 4 2.05 9.65 -21.28
N TYR A 5 1.78 10.78 -20.62
CA TYR A 5 1.11 11.95 -21.20
C TYR A 5 2.04 12.85 -22.03
N SER A 6 3.30 12.45 -22.24
CA SER A 6 4.32 13.28 -22.89
C SER A 6 4.23 13.36 -24.43
N LEU A 7 3.13 12.89 -25.04
CA LEU A 7 2.92 12.87 -26.50
C LEU A 7 1.80 13.80 -27.01
N LEU A 8 1.28 14.69 -26.16
CA LEU A 8 0.18 15.61 -26.53
C LEU A 8 0.61 17.02 -26.95
N ASP A 9 1.90 17.34 -27.02
CA ASP A 9 2.40 18.68 -27.36
C ASP A 9 2.70 18.90 -28.86
N ASP A 10 2.52 17.89 -29.74
CA ASP A 10 2.86 17.97 -31.17
C ASP A 10 1.65 17.95 -32.13
N LEU A 11 0.61 18.75 -31.88
CA LEU A 11 -0.50 18.97 -32.83
C LEU A 11 -0.68 20.45 -33.22
N PRO A 12 -0.82 20.79 -34.53
CA PRO A 12 -0.79 22.16 -35.02
C PRO A 12 -2.05 22.99 -34.70
N SER A 13 -1.81 24.26 -34.38
CA SER A 13 -2.73 25.27 -33.81
C SER A 13 -3.84 25.84 -34.72
N SER A 14 -4.50 25.05 -35.58
CA SER A 14 -5.47 25.61 -36.55
C SER A 14 -6.95 25.27 -36.37
N HIS A 15 -7.35 24.43 -35.40
CA HIS A 15 -8.77 24.13 -35.15
C HIS A 15 -9.19 24.37 -33.69
N GLN A 16 -9.14 25.63 -33.28
CA GLN A 16 -9.94 26.13 -32.17
C GLN A 16 -11.25 26.72 -32.73
N ARG A 17 -12.38 26.04 -32.52
CA ARG A 17 -13.69 26.63 -32.19
C ARG A 17 -14.78 25.56 -31.98
N SER A 18 -15.31 25.55 -30.77
CA SER A 18 -16.68 25.17 -30.39
C SER A 18 -17.07 23.68 -30.40
N ALA A 19 -16.75 22.99 -29.31
CA ALA A 19 -17.70 22.13 -28.60
C ALA A 19 -17.26 22.05 -27.13
N GLY A 20 -18.12 22.56 -26.24
CA GLY A 20 -17.86 22.63 -24.81
C GLY A 20 -18.15 21.28 -24.15
N LEU A 21 -17.11 20.64 -23.66
CA LEU A 21 -17.15 19.79 -22.48
C LEU A 21 -16.13 20.37 -21.52
N CYS A 22 -16.64 20.72 -20.34
CA CYS A 22 -15.96 21.46 -19.30
C CYS A 22 -14.71 20.70 -18.83
N LEU A 23 -13.56 20.96 -19.45
CA LEU A 23 -12.28 20.71 -18.82
C LEU A 23 -12.18 21.69 -17.66
N CYS A 24 -12.54 21.22 -16.46
CA CYS A 24 -12.12 21.85 -15.22
C CYS A 24 -10.59 21.73 -15.10
N ARG A 25 -9.87 22.51 -15.92
CA ARG A 25 -8.55 23.03 -15.53
C ARG A 25 -8.83 23.92 -14.32
N ASN A 26 -8.57 23.43 -13.13
CA ASN A 26 -8.44 24.26 -11.95
C ASN A 26 -6.95 24.54 -11.71
N PRO A 27 -6.39 25.64 -12.26
CA PRO A 27 -5.19 26.22 -11.71
C PRO A 27 -5.61 26.98 -10.45
N GLY A 28 -5.50 26.32 -9.30
CA GLY A 28 -5.78 26.95 -8.01
C GLY A 28 -7.02 26.40 -7.31
N ARG A 29 -6.83 25.28 -6.61
CA ARG A 29 -7.48 25.09 -5.32
C ARG A 29 -6.50 24.41 -4.37
N CYS A 30 -5.58 25.21 -3.84
CA CYS A 30 -4.98 24.94 -2.54
C CYS A 30 -6.09 25.01 -1.50
N GLY A 31 -6.93 23.97 -1.43
CA GLY A 31 -7.62 23.62 -0.22
C GLY A 31 -6.59 22.92 0.65
N GLY A 32 -5.77 23.69 1.34
CA GLY A 32 -5.01 23.17 2.47
C GLY A 32 -6.03 22.76 3.52
N THR A 33 -6.48 21.50 3.49
CA THR A 33 -6.56 20.80 4.76
C THR A 33 -5.14 20.83 5.29
N GLU A 34 -4.93 21.58 6.36
CA GLU A 34 -3.76 21.46 7.21
C GLU A 34 -3.54 19.96 7.44
N SER A 35 -2.66 19.35 6.66
CA SER A 35 -2.13 18.04 6.97
C SER A 35 -1.33 18.31 8.22
N ASP A 36 -1.94 18.00 9.35
CA ASP A 36 -1.28 17.92 10.65
C ASP A 36 0.04 17.18 10.39
N ASP A 37 1.16 17.92 10.41
CA ASP A 37 2.50 17.41 10.14
C ASP A 37 2.86 16.48 11.31
N GLN A 38 2.26 15.29 11.31
CA GLN A 38 2.47 14.28 12.33
C GLN A 38 3.83 13.67 12.08
N GLU A 39 4.83 14.22 12.74
CA GLU A 39 6.19 13.69 12.84
C GLU A 39 6.11 12.20 13.18
N VAL A 40 6.35 11.30 12.22
CA VAL A 40 6.12 9.85 12.36
C VAL A 40 7.11 9.17 13.32
N ASP A 41 8.14 9.91 13.74
CA ASP A 41 9.23 9.48 14.63
C ASP A 41 8.89 9.52 16.13
N HIS A 42 7.60 9.52 16.48
CA HIS A 42 7.13 9.42 17.87
C HIS A 42 6.84 7.97 18.28
N PRO A 43 6.91 7.65 19.59
CA PRO A 43 6.50 6.33 20.10
C PRO A 43 5.07 5.96 19.68
N ILE A 44 4.80 4.65 19.57
CA ILE A 44 3.47 4.13 19.28
C ILE A 44 2.54 4.40 20.46
N SER A 45 1.47 5.15 20.22
CA SER A 45 0.49 5.48 21.23
C SER A 45 -0.47 4.31 21.51
N GLY A 46 -1.01 4.26 22.73
CA GLY A 46 -2.04 3.27 23.07
C GLY A 46 -3.34 3.47 22.27
N ALA A 47 -3.60 4.70 21.81
CA ALA A 47 -4.76 5.02 20.98
C ALA A 47 -4.68 4.34 19.60
N GLU A 48 -3.51 4.41 18.94
CA GLU A 48 -3.27 3.73 17.65
C GLU A 48 -3.47 2.22 17.77
N VAL A 49 -2.92 1.61 18.82
CA VAL A 49 -3.04 0.18 19.08
C VAL A 49 -4.50 -0.19 19.35
N ALA A 50 -5.19 0.56 20.20
CA ALA A 50 -6.60 0.31 20.51
C ALA A 50 -7.51 0.41 19.28
N GLU A 51 -7.25 1.39 18.41
CA GLU A 51 -8.00 1.58 17.17
C GLU A 51 -7.81 0.38 16.22
N VAL A 52 -6.57 -0.07 16.03
CA VAL A 52 -6.26 -1.26 15.23
C VAL A 52 -6.89 -2.52 15.81
N VAL A 53 -6.80 -2.73 17.13
CA VAL A 53 -7.39 -3.88 17.82
C VAL A 53 -8.91 -3.93 17.62
N LYS A 54 -9.60 -2.79 17.73
CA LYS A 54 -11.04 -2.68 17.50
C LYS A 54 -11.43 -3.09 16.08
N GLN A 55 -10.60 -2.73 15.10
CA GLN A 55 -10.80 -3.01 13.67
C GLN A 55 -10.40 -4.43 13.25
N LEU A 56 -9.81 -5.24 14.13
CA LEU A 56 -9.50 -6.64 13.81
C LEU A 56 -10.78 -7.38 13.36
N PRO A 57 -10.73 -8.26 12.35
CA PRO A 57 -11.89 -9.07 12.00
C PRO A 57 -12.22 -10.03 13.15
N GLY A 58 -13.52 -10.21 13.45
CA GLY A 58 -13.97 -11.04 14.56
C GLY A 58 -13.80 -12.55 14.32
N GLY A 59 -13.71 -12.97 13.07
CA GLY A 59 -13.40 -14.34 12.65
C GLY A 59 -12.13 -14.39 11.80
N GLY A 60 -11.48 -15.55 11.78
CA GLY A 60 -10.30 -15.78 10.95
C GLY A 60 -9.54 -17.04 11.37
N ALA A 61 -8.73 -17.56 10.46
CA ALA A 61 -7.78 -18.61 10.77
C ALA A 61 -6.66 -18.05 11.67
N LEU A 62 -6.21 -18.86 12.62
CA LEU A 62 -5.22 -18.48 13.62
C LEU A 62 -3.80 -18.59 13.06
N GLY A 63 -2.90 -17.72 13.52
CA GLY A 63 -1.48 -17.88 13.29
C GLY A 63 -0.90 -19.03 14.12
N ALA A 64 0.43 -19.19 14.06
CA ALA A 64 1.15 -20.16 14.89
C ALA A 64 1.04 -19.88 16.41
N ASP A 65 0.63 -18.67 16.78
CA ASP A 65 0.43 -18.22 18.16
C ASP A 65 -0.93 -18.64 18.75
N GLU A 66 -1.84 -19.14 17.92
CA GLU A 66 -3.19 -19.58 18.30
C GLU A 66 -4.04 -18.49 19.01
N ILE A 67 -3.66 -17.20 18.87
CA ILE A 67 -4.36 -16.10 19.54
C ILE A 67 -5.56 -15.67 18.71
N HIS A 68 -6.76 -15.81 19.29
CA HIS A 68 -7.99 -15.35 18.65
C HIS A 68 -8.11 -13.82 18.67
N PRO A 69 -8.54 -13.16 17.57
CA PRO A 69 -8.80 -11.72 17.54
C PRO A 69 -9.71 -11.22 18.66
N GLY A 70 -10.67 -12.05 19.07
CA GLY A 70 -11.57 -11.78 20.19
C GLY A 70 -10.84 -11.57 21.53
N TYR A 71 -9.71 -12.24 21.76
CA TYR A 71 -8.94 -12.06 22.99
C TYR A 71 -8.30 -10.68 23.05
N LEU A 72 -7.72 -10.20 21.94
CA LEU A 72 -7.17 -8.84 21.90
C LEU A 72 -8.26 -7.78 22.04
N LYS A 73 -9.43 -7.99 21.44
CA LYS A 73 -10.58 -7.09 21.56
C LYS A 73 -11.17 -7.03 22.98
N ALA A 74 -10.98 -8.09 23.77
CA ALA A 74 -11.44 -8.18 25.15
C ALA A 74 -10.42 -7.64 26.16
N LEU A 75 -9.23 -7.19 25.71
CA LEU A 75 -8.24 -6.61 26.60
C LEU A 75 -8.78 -5.35 27.27
N ASP A 76 -8.52 -5.24 28.56
CA ASP A 76 -8.74 -4.02 29.32
C ASP A 76 -7.60 -3.01 29.10
N VAL A 77 -7.66 -1.89 29.82
CA VAL A 77 -6.66 -0.82 29.71
C VAL A 77 -5.24 -1.34 30.03
N VAL A 78 -5.13 -2.24 31.01
CA VAL A 78 -3.85 -2.84 31.39
C VAL A 78 -3.34 -3.75 30.28
N GLY A 79 -4.17 -4.64 29.73
CA GLY A 79 -3.81 -5.50 28.61
C GLY A 79 -3.38 -4.73 27.36
N LEU A 80 -4.11 -3.67 27.00
CA LEU A 80 -3.74 -2.78 25.89
C LEU A 80 -2.41 -2.06 26.15
N SER A 81 -2.12 -1.66 27.40
CA SER A 81 -0.84 -1.05 27.75
C SER A 81 0.34 -2.00 27.55
N TRP A 82 0.16 -3.29 27.86
CA TRP A 82 1.19 -4.31 27.63
C TRP A 82 1.42 -4.55 26.14
N LEU A 83 0.36 -4.65 25.36
CA LEU A 83 0.47 -4.79 23.90
C LEU A 83 1.16 -3.57 23.28
N THR A 84 0.79 -2.37 23.73
CA THR A 84 1.43 -1.11 23.30
C THR A 84 2.92 -1.08 23.67
N ARG A 85 3.28 -1.56 24.86
CA ARG A 85 4.68 -1.69 25.27
C ARG A 85 5.46 -2.63 24.36
N LEU A 86 4.89 -3.78 23.97
CA LEU A 86 5.52 -4.71 23.02
C LEU A 86 5.76 -4.07 21.64
N CYS A 87 4.77 -3.33 21.13
CA CYS A 87 4.93 -2.56 19.89
C CYS A 87 6.06 -1.54 20.00
N ASN A 88 6.16 -0.82 21.12
CA ASN A 88 7.21 0.18 21.33
C ASN A 88 8.60 -0.43 21.50
N ILE A 89 8.74 -1.58 22.15
CA ILE A 89 10.01 -2.31 22.22
C ILE A 89 10.47 -2.66 20.80
N THR A 90 9.56 -3.15 19.96
CA THR A 90 9.84 -3.48 18.56
C THR A 90 10.21 -2.24 17.74
N TRP A 91 9.47 -1.14 17.93
CA TRP A 91 9.73 0.15 17.29
C TRP A 91 11.10 0.72 17.65
N THR A 92 11.43 0.84 18.94
CA THR A 92 12.69 1.44 19.40
C THR A 92 13.91 0.57 19.12
N SER A 93 13.78 -0.76 19.22
CA SER A 93 14.88 -1.67 18.94
C SER A 93 15.15 -1.87 17.45
N GLY A 94 14.15 -1.61 16.59
CA GLY A 94 14.19 -1.95 15.16
C GLY A 94 14.17 -3.45 14.89
N ALA A 95 13.94 -4.29 15.90
CA ALA A 95 13.99 -5.74 15.80
C ALA A 95 12.61 -6.35 16.09
N VAL A 96 12.07 -7.06 15.09
CA VAL A 96 10.78 -7.78 15.22
C VAL A 96 11.00 -9.12 15.91
N PRO A 97 10.19 -9.51 16.92
CA PRO A 97 10.28 -10.83 17.55
C PRO A 97 10.17 -11.98 16.54
N LEU A 98 10.95 -13.05 16.72
CA LEU A 98 10.94 -14.21 15.82
C LEU A 98 9.54 -14.83 15.68
N ASP A 99 8.79 -14.90 16.77
CA ASP A 99 7.41 -15.40 16.80
C ASP A 99 6.48 -14.57 15.91
N TRP A 100 6.78 -13.29 15.69
CA TRP A 100 5.99 -12.42 14.81
C TRP A 100 6.41 -12.53 13.34
N GLN A 101 7.65 -12.92 13.10
CA GLN A 101 8.16 -13.18 11.75
C GLN A 101 7.71 -14.55 11.21
N THR A 102 7.42 -15.49 12.12
CA THR A 102 6.98 -16.84 11.79
C THR A 102 5.49 -16.85 11.45
N GLY A 103 5.12 -17.54 10.37
CA GLY A 103 3.72 -17.68 9.95
C GLY A 103 3.43 -19.04 9.34
N VAL A 104 2.17 -19.46 9.40
CA VAL A 104 1.71 -20.74 8.84
C VAL A 104 1.23 -20.50 7.41
N VAL A 105 1.82 -21.18 6.43
CA VAL A 105 1.39 -21.06 5.03
C VAL A 105 0.27 -22.07 4.76
N VAL A 106 -0.92 -21.56 4.43
CA VAL A 106 -2.08 -22.37 4.05
C VAL A 106 -2.30 -22.24 2.54
N PRO A 107 -2.23 -23.35 1.77
CA PRO A 107 -2.49 -23.31 0.33
C PRO A 107 -4.00 -23.23 0.06
N ILE A 108 -4.42 -22.23 -0.73
CA ILE A 108 -5.79 -22.08 -1.20
C ILE A 108 -5.86 -22.38 -2.68
N PHE A 109 -6.69 -23.33 -3.07
CA PHE A 109 -6.87 -23.68 -4.47
C PHE A 109 -7.48 -22.51 -5.25
N LYS A 110 -6.84 -22.14 -6.37
CA LYS A 110 -7.31 -21.05 -7.25
C LYS A 110 -8.20 -21.61 -8.38
N SER A 111 -7.63 -22.45 -9.25
CA SER A 111 -8.32 -23.06 -10.41
C SER A 111 -7.44 -24.12 -11.09
N GLY A 112 -8.01 -24.94 -11.99
CA GLY A 112 -7.25 -25.94 -12.76
C GLY A 112 -7.19 -27.32 -12.12
N ASP A 113 -6.08 -28.05 -12.31
CA ASP A 113 -5.86 -29.37 -11.70
C ASP A 113 -5.36 -29.20 -10.25
N GLN A 114 -6.03 -29.86 -9.30
CA GLN A 114 -5.68 -29.86 -7.87
C GLN A 114 -4.37 -30.61 -7.56
N ARG A 115 -3.85 -31.42 -8.50
CA ARG A 115 -2.57 -32.12 -8.32
C ARG A 115 -1.35 -31.23 -8.59
N VAL A 116 -1.56 -30.05 -9.18
CA VAL A 116 -0.49 -29.13 -9.58
C VAL A 116 -0.33 -28.04 -8.53
N CYS A 117 0.82 -27.99 -7.85
CA CYS A 117 1.06 -27.04 -6.74
C CYS A 117 0.94 -25.56 -7.16
N SER A 118 1.30 -25.20 -8.40
CA SER A 118 1.21 -23.81 -8.88
C SER A 118 -0.23 -23.29 -9.03
N ASN A 119 -1.23 -24.18 -8.97
CA ASN A 119 -2.65 -23.83 -8.99
C ASN A 119 -3.19 -23.42 -7.61
N TYR A 120 -2.33 -23.41 -6.59
CA TYR A 120 -2.64 -22.92 -5.25
C TYR A 120 -1.99 -21.56 -5.00
N ARG A 121 -2.70 -20.73 -4.23
CA ARG A 121 -2.17 -19.51 -3.64
C ARG A 121 -1.84 -19.77 -2.19
N GLY A 122 -0.57 -19.64 -1.81
CA GLY A 122 -0.18 -19.63 -0.40
C GLY A 122 -0.72 -18.38 0.30
N ILE A 123 -1.44 -18.56 1.40
CA ILE A 123 -1.78 -17.48 2.34
C ILE A 123 -1.03 -17.72 3.64
N THR A 124 -0.26 -16.73 4.07
CA THR A 124 0.47 -16.79 5.33
C THR A 124 -0.40 -16.26 6.48
N LEU A 125 -0.62 -17.10 7.48
CA LEU A 125 -1.26 -16.75 8.74
C LEU A 125 -0.19 -16.26 9.71
N HIS A 126 -0.14 -14.95 9.90
CA HIS A 126 0.81 -14.27 10.78
C HIS A 126 0.35 -14.29 12.24
N SER A 127 1.31 -14.10 13.16
CA SER A 127 0.99 -13.85 14.56
C SER A 127 0.07 -12.63 14.69
N LEU A 128 -0.87 -12.70 15.63
CA LEU A 128 -1.83 -11.65 15.84
C LEU A 128 -1.20 -10.36 16.41
N PRO A 129 -0.29 -10.41 17.40
CA PRO A 129 0.43 -9.21 17.85
C PRO A 129 1.29 -8.59 16.75
N GLY A 130 1.96 -9.41 15.94
CA GLY A 130 2.74 -8.96 14.78
C GLY A 130 1.85 -8.28 13.73
N LYS A 131 0.64 -8.82 13.52
CA LYS A 131 -0.37 -8.21 12.64
C LYS A 131 -0.87 -6.86 13.17
N VAL A 132 -1.08 -6.73 14.49
CA VAL A 132 -1.43 -5.44 15.12
C VAL A 132 -0.32 -4.43 14.88
N TYR A 133 0.94 -4.80 15.16
CA TYR A 133 2.09 -3.94 14.93
C TYR A 133 2.20 -3.50 13.46
N ALA A 134 2.13 -4.45 12.52
CA ALA A 134 2.18 -4.16 11.09
C ALA A 134 1.05 -3.21 10.64
N ARG A 135 -0.15 -3.33 11.22
CA ARG A 135 -1.28 -2.44 10.92
C ARG A 135 -1.11 -1.03 11.47
N VAL A 136 -0.50 -0.89 12.65
CA VAL A 136 -0.12 0.44 13.18
C VAL A 136 0.87 1.11 12.22
N LEU A 137 1.92 0.37 11.80
CA LEU A 137 2.90 0.90 10.85
C LEU A 137 2.26 1.25 9.50
N GLU A 138 1.37 0.39 9.00
CA GLU A 138 0.68 0.63 7.74
C GLU A 138 -0.16 1.91 7.78
N LYS A 139 -0.86 2.20 8.89
CA LYS A 139 -1.61 3.46 9.03
C LYS A 139 -0.70 4.69 9.03
N ARG A 140 0.43 4.63 9.76
CA ARG A 140 1.42 5.70 9.80
C ARG A 140 2.05 5.96 8.43
N ILE A 141 2.37 4.90 7.69
CA ILE A 141 2.93 5.03 6.34
C ILE A 141 1.85 5.53 5.38
N ARG A 142 0.62 5.06 5.51
CA ARG A 142 -0.49 5.45 4.65
C ARG A 142 -0.76 6.95 4.73
N SER A 143 -0.77 7.55 5.91
CA SER A 143 -0.99 9.00 6.03
C SER A 143 0.05 9.83 5.28
N ILE A 144 1.28 9.30 5.13
CA ILE A 144 2.36 9.93 4.34
C ILE A 144 2.15 9.69 2.84
N VAL A 145 1.83 8.45 2.46
CA VAL A 145 1.88 8.02 1.05
C VAL A 145 0.60 8.37 0.30
N GLU A 146 -0.57 8.35 0.95
CA GLU A 146 -1.87 8.57 0.28
C GLU A 146 -1.94 9.91 -0.50
N PRO A 147 -1.45 11.05 0.03
CA PRO A 147 -1.41 12.31 -0.71
C PRO A 147 -0.41 12.34 -1.90
N LEU A 148 0.52 11.40 -1.93
CA LEU A 148 1.60 11.31 -2.92
C LEU A 148 1.30 10.29 -4.03
N ILE A 149 0.20 9.54 -3.88
CA ILE A 149 -0.26 8.58 -4.88
C ILE A 149 -1.01 9.35 -5.97
N GLU A 150 -0.63 9.09 -7.22
CA GLU A 150 -1.28 9.65 -8.40
C GLU A 150 -2.77 9.28 -8.49
N GLU A 151 -3.56 10.18 -9.08
CA GLU A 151 -5.01 10.05 -9.14
C GLU A 151 -5.46 8.78 -9.89
N GLU A 152 -4.70 8.35 -10.89
CA GLU A 152 -4.99 7.18 -11.72
C GLU A 152 -4.87 5.86 -10.94
N GLN A 153 -4.28 5.85 -9.74
CA GLN A 153 -4.19 4.66 -8.91
C GLN A 153 -5.47 4.45 -8.08
N CYS A 154 -6.34 3.56 -8.56
CA CYS A 154 -7.54 3.18 -7.81
C CYS A 154 -7.34 1.95 -6.91
N GLY A 155 -6.33 1.12 -7.19
CA GLY A 155 -6.06 -0.10 -6.41
C GLY A 155 -5.50 0.22 -5.02
N PHE A 156 -6.07 -0.37 -3.97
CA PHE A 156 -5.64 -0.21 -2.57
C PHE A 156 -5.67 1.24 -2.03
N HIS A 157 -6.37 2.14 -2.72
CA HIS A 157 -6.56 3.53 -2.33
C HIS A 157 -7.93 3.70 -1.69
N HIS A 158 -8.00 4.42 -0.56
CA HIS A 158 -9.26 4.56 0.16
C HIS A 158 -10.32 5.28 -0.69
N GLY A 159 -11.52 4.72 -0.77
CA GLY A 159 -12.65 5.33 -1.50
C GLY A 159 -12.58 5.21 -3.03
N ARG A 160 -11.57 4.54 -3.60
CA ARG A 160 -11.48 4.21 -5.02
C ARG A 160 -11.58 2.71 -5.25
N GLY A 161 -12.10 2.32 -6.41
CA GLY A 161 -12.29 0.92 -6.79
C GLY A 161 -12.24 0.68 -8.29
N SER A 162 -12.53 -0.56 -8.69
CA SER A 162 -12.52 -0.95 -10.11
C SER A 162 -13.62 -0.24 -10.92
N THR A 163 -14.67 0.22 -10.27
CA THR A 163 -15.76 0.99 -10.89
C THR A 163 -15.29 2.35 -11.40
N ASP A 164 -14.35 2.99 -10.71
CA ASP A 164 -13.80 4.28 -11.15
C ASP A 164 -13.00 4.12 -12.43
N HIS A 165 -12.13 3.09 -12.50
CA HIS A 165 -11.42 2.74 -13.74
C HIS A 165 -12.35 2.34 -14.87
N LEU A 166 -13.42 1.59 -14.58
CA LEU A 166 -14.42 1.23 -15.59
C LEU A 166 -15.13 2.48 -16.12
N PHE A 167 -15.50 3.41 -15.24
CA PHE A 167 -16.11 4.67 -15.63
C PHE A 167 -15.18 5.52 -16.51
N THR A 168 -13.91 5.67 -16.11
CA THR A 168 -12.90 6.38 -16.93
C THR A 168 -12.73 5.72 -18.29
N LEU A 169 -12.62 4.38 -18.33
CA LEU A 169 -12.48 3.64 -19.57
C LEU A 169 -13.71 3.81 -20.48
N ALA A 170 -14.90 3.73 -19.91
CA ALA A 170 -16.15 3.93 -20.66
C ALA A 170 -16.19 5.34 -21.29
N GLY A 171 -15.84 6.38 -20.53
CA GLY A 171 -15.79 7.75 -21.06
C GLY A 171 -14.79 7.93 -22.20
N VAL A 172 -13.61 7.30 -22.12
CA VAL A 172 -12.62 7.30 -23.22
C VAL A 172 -13.19 6.64 -24.48
N LEU A 173 -13.86 5.50 -24.32
CA LEU A 173 -14.46 4.77 -25.45
C LEU A 173 -15.64 5.53 -26.07
N GLU A 174 -16.48 6.16 -25.25
CA GLU A 174 -17.60 6.99 -25.72
C GLU A 174 -17.10 8.20 -26.51
N GLY A 175 -16.11 8.93 -26.00
CA GLY A 175 -15.52 10.07 -26.70
C GLY A 175 -14.84 9.64 -28.01
N SER A 176 -14.11 8.52 -27.99
CA SER A 176 -13.51 7.94 -29.21
C SER A 176 -14.56 7.61 -30.27
N TRP A 177 -15.68 7.04 -29.85
CA TRP A 177 -16.80 6.73 -30.74
C TRP A 177 -17.45 7.99 -31.32
N GLU A 178 -17.68 9.01 -30.50
CA GLU A 178 -18.27 10.30 -30.93
C GLU A 178 -17.41 11.01 -31.97
N PHE A 179 -16.09 11.04 -31.79
CA PHE A 179 -15.15 11.76 -32.66
C PHE A 179 -14.45 10.87 -33.70
N ALA A 180 -14.91 9.62 -33.85
CA ALA A 180 -14.33 8.62 -34.75
C ALA A 180 -12.79 8.50 -34.64
N GLN A 181 -12.26 8.66 -33.43
CA GLN A 181 -10.83 8.54 -33.15
C GLN A 181 -10.49 7.09 -32.80
N PRO A 182 -9.43 6.50 -33.36
CA PRO A 182 -9.00 5.16 -32.97
C PRO A 182 -8.51 5.14 -31.52
N VAL A 183 -8.88 4.10 -30.77
CA VAL A 183 -8.36 3.83 -29.42
C VAL A 183 -7.57 2.53 -29.44
N HIS A 184 -6.37 2.59 -28.88
CA HIS A 184 -5.51 1.43 -28.66
C HIS A 184 -5.34 1.23 -27.15
N MET A 185 -5.56 -0.01 -26.69
CA MET A 185 -5.47 -0.37 -25.27
C MET A 185 -4.37 -1.41 -25.07
N CYS A 186 -3.56 -1.21 -24.02
CA CYS A 186 -2.53 -2.15 -23.59
C CYS A 186 -2.82 -2.60 -22.15
N PHE A 187 -3.07 -3.90 -21.97
CA PHE A 187 -3.27 -4.49 -20.66
C PHE A 187 -1.98 -5.16 -20.18
N VAL A 188 -1.43 -4.65 -19.09
CA VAL A 188 -0.19 -5.16 -18.49
C VAL A 188 -0.53 -5.80 -17.15
N ASP A 189 -0.21 -7.10 -17.02
CA ASP A 189 -0.34 -7.85 -15.76
C ASP A 189 1.03 -8.32 -15.29
N LEU A 190 1.31 -8.16 -14.00
CA LEU A 190 2.58 -8.53 -13.39
C LEU A 190 2.46 -9.90 -12.73
N GLU A 191 3.17 -10.89 -13.26
CA GLU A 191 3.20 -12.23 -12.68
C GLU A 191 3.85 -12.18 -11.28
N LYS A 192 3.10 -12.63 -10.26
CA LYS A 192 3.55 -12.69 -8.85
C LYS A 192 4.09 -11.34 -8.33
N ALA A 193 3.32 -10.27 -8.58
CA ALA A 193 3.71 -8.90 -8.28
C ALA A 193 4.28 -8.70 -6.86
N TYR A 194 3.71 -9.33 -5.82
CA TYR A 194 4.20 -9.20 -4.44
C TYR A 194 5.48 -9.98 -4.15
N ASP A 195 5.63 -11.16 -4.75
CA ASP A 195 6.78 -12.04 -4.50
C ASP A 195 8.03 -11.55 -5.24
N ARG A 196 7.85 -10.81 -6.34
CA ARG A 196 8.94 -10.35 -7.22
C ARG A 196 9.41 -8.93 -6.97
N VAL A 197 8.90 -8.23 -5.95
CA VAL A 197 9.34 -6.85 -5.64
C VAL A 197 10.80 -6.85 -5.15
N PRO A 198 11.74 -6.17 -5.83
CA PRO A 198 13.11 -6.03 -5.35
C PRO A 198 13.13 -5.22 -4.05
N ARG A 199 13.53 -5.86 -2.95
CA ARG A 199 13.49 -5.24 -1.60
C ARG A 199 14.37 -3.99 -1.49
N SER A 200 15.53 -3.97 -2.15
CA SER A 200 16.43 -2.80 -2.16
C SER A 200 15.75 -1.56 -2.76
N ILE A 201 15.03 -1.73 -3.86
CA ILE A 201 14.28 -0.66 -4.53
C ILE A 201 13.12 -0.19 -3.64
N LEU A 202 12.37 -1.11 -3.06
CA LEU A 202 11.28 -0.77 -2.13
C LEU A 202 11.77 0.09 -0.95
N TRP A 203 12.91 -0.27 -0.35
CA TRP A 203 13.53 0.54 0.70
C TRP A 203 14.04 1.89 0.20
N GLY A 204 14.50 1.97 -1.05
CA GLY A 204 14.84 3.23 -1.71
C GLY A 204 13.64 4.17 -1.78
N VAL A 205 12.53 3.68 -2.33
CA VAL A 205 11.27 4.41 -2.50
C VAL A 205 10.69 4.85 -1.15
N LEU A 206 10.66 3.97 -0.15
CA LEU A 206 10.18 4.34 1.19
C LEU A 206 11.04 5.43 1.84
N ARG A 207 12.36 5.42 1.61
CA ARG A 207 13.24 6.49 2.09
C ARG A 207 13.03 7.80 1.35
N GLU A 208 12.72 7.75 0.06
CA GLU A 208 12.42 8.94 -0.73
C GLU A 208 11.13 9.62 -0.24
N TYR A 209 10.05 8.83 -0.08
CA TYR A 209 8.80 9.33 0.49
C TYR A 209 8.97 9.81 1.94
N GLY A 210 9.75 9.08 2.76
CA GLY A 210 10.06 9.49 4.14
C GLY A 210 10.91 10.76 4.24
N ARG A 211 11.83 11.01 3.29
CA ARG A 211 12.65 12.23 3.24
C ARG A 211 11.87 13.47 2.81
N SER A 212 10.75 13.32 2.10
CA SER A 212 9.87 14.45 1.79
C SER A 212 9.32 15.16 3.04
N LEU A 213 9.49 14.56 4.22
CA LEU A 213 9.13 15.11 5.53
C LEU A 213 10.30 15.80 6.26
N ASP A 214 11.55 15.39 6.00
CA ASP A 214 12.74 15.93 6.69
C ASP A 214 13.48 16.89 5.75
N LYS A 215 12.98 18.12 5.62
CA LYS A 215 13.71 19.21 4.96
C LYS A 215 14.94 19.61 5.80
N GLY A 216 15.99 18.78 5.83
CA GLY A 216 17.31 19.27 6.25
C GLY A 216 18.38 18.31 6.78
N ARG A 217 18.16 17.00 6.98
CA ARG A 217 19.26 16.12 7.43
C ARG A 217 19.68 15.04 6.42
N PRO A 218 20.99 14.89 6.16
CA PRO A 218 21.49 13.77 5.37
C PRO A 218 21.36 12.47 6.18
N VAL A 219 20.60 11.51 5.63
CA VAL A 219 20.44 10.17 6.21
C VAL A 219 21.64 9.29 5.83
N PRO A 220 22.32 8.62 6.78
CA PRO A 220 23.40 7.69 6.45
C PRO A 220 22.90 6.54 5.58
N VAL A 221 23.59 6.28 4.47
CA VAL A 221 23.37 5.08 3.65
C VAL A 221 24.00 3.91 4.39
N PRO A 222 23.26 2.84 4.74
CA PRO A 222 23.88 1.62 5.25
C PRO A 222 24.81 1.08 4.17
N LYS A 223 26.08 0.85 4.51
CA LYS A 223 27.00 0.15 3.61
C LYS A 223 26.41 -1.23 3.36
N GLU A 224 26.19 -1.57 2.09
CA GLU A 224 25.86 -2.94 1.68
C GLU A 224 26.90 -3.87 2.33
N GLN A 225 26.43 -4.77 3.19
CA GLN A 225 27.21 -5.96 3.50
C GLN A 225 27.21 -6.78 2.23
N GLU A 226 28.39 -6.99 1.66
CA GLU A 226 28.60 -7.87 0.52
C GLU A 226 28.07 -9.27 0.88
N LEU A 227 26.84 -9.56 0.46
CA LEU A 227 26.31 -10.91 0.41
C LEU A 227 26.93 -11.55 -0.83
N GLY A 228 27.99 -12.32 -0.59
CA GLY A 228 28.63 -13.15 -1.60
C GLY A 228 27.62 -14.08 -2.30
N PRO A 229 27.93 -14.54 -3.52
CA PRO A 229 26.99 -15.26 -4.37
C PRO A 229 26.90 -16.73 -3.94
N ASP A 230 26.33 -17.02 -2.78
CA ASP A 230 25.85 -18.38 -2.49
C ASP A 230 24.85 -18.44 -1.33
N SER A 231 23.58 -18.28 -1.66
CA SER A 231 22.48 -18.88 -0.90
C SER A 231 21.19 -18.85 -1.72
N ARG A 232 21.16 -19.69 -2.77
CA ARG A 232 19.91 -20.23 -3.30
C ARG A 232 19.56 -21.48 -2.51
N LEU A 233 18.62 -21.37 -1.58
CA LEU A 233 17.68 -22.42 -1.22
C LEU A 233 16.33 -21.77 -0.91
#